data_AF-A0A7C1QYS5-F1
#
_entry.id   AF-A0A7C1QYS5-F1
#
_cell.length_a   1.000
_cell.length_b   1.000
_cell.length_c   1.000
_cell.angle_alpha   90.00
_cell.angle_beta   90.00
_cell.angle_gamma   90.00
#
_symmetry.space_group_name_H-M   'P 1'
#
loop_
_entity.id
_entity.type
_entity.pdbx_description
1 polymer ?
#
loop_
_entity_poly.entity_id
_entity_poly.type
_entity_poly.pdbx_seq_one_letter_code
_entity_poly.pdbx_strand_id
1 'polypeptide(L)'
;MYVGVDIRSERTLGLIGSVLTLVGGFVGVIPYVRVFMGALSLVGWVLVLVALNGIGNKLGDDRPFKYYLYSFLVAFVGVIVAVIFIVVGAVSISSASMADMSPFEHPWSTFGVGVLIFGFILFIAVLILGVYFEKQAWEAMYELTGVKEFHETAKWLWWGALTAIILVGLLLLLIASIYQIIAFANLPEELEEGVEKFNPIV
;
A
#
# COMPACT_ATOMS: atom_id res chain seq x y z
N MET A 1 -18.59 31.21 -14.41
CA MET A 1 -17.38 31.57 -13.64
C MET A 1 -16.83 30.25 -13.16
N TYR A 2 -15.77 29.74 -13.79
CA TYR A 2 -15.12 28.51 -13.33
C TYR A 2 -14.46 28.84 -11.99
N VAL A 3 -14.87 28.16 -10.93
CA VAL A 3 -14.15 28.22 -9.65
C VAL A 3 -13.11 27.12 -9.73
N GLY A 4 -11.89 27.47 -10.11
CA GLY A 4 -10.76 26.56 -10.01
C GLY A 4 -10.49 26.27 -8.54
N VAL A 5 -10.39 25.00 -8.19
CA VAL A 5 -10.04 24.58 -6.83
C VAL A 5 -8.52 24.48 -6.73
N ASP A 6 -7.91 25.40 -5.98
CA ASP A 6 -6.48 25.39 -5.70
C ASP A 6 -6.10 24.16 -4.87
N ILE A 7 -5.20 23.32 -5.40
CA ILE A 7 -4.66 22.11 -4.80
C ILE A 7 -3.11 22.12 -4.74
N ARG A 8 -2.47 23.29 -4.86
CA ARG A 8 -1.01 23.41 -4.89
C ARG A 8 -0.32 22.84 -3.65
N SER A 9 -0.92 23.05 -2.47
CA SER A 9 -0.36 22.55 -1.21
C SER A 9 -0.39 21.02 -1.18
N GLU A 10 -1.53 20.42 -1.54
CA GLU A 10 -1.73 18.98 -1.55
C GLU A 10 -0.82 18.31 -2.58
N ARG A 11 -0.68 18.90 -3.77
CA ARG A 11 0.29 18.46 -4.78
C ARG A 11 1.70 18.38 -4.19
N THR A 12 2.13 19.43 -3.50
CA THR A 12 3.46 19.53 -2.89
C THR A 12 3.64 18.49 -1.78
N LEU A 13 2.63 18.30 -0.93
CA LEU A 13 2.64 17.27 0.12
C LEU A 13 2.72 15.87 -0.48
N GLY A 14 1.95 15.59 -1.54
CA GLY A 14 1.98 14.31 -2.25
C GLY A 14 3.32 14.03 -2.92
N LEU A 15 3.92 15.05 -3.55
CA LEU A 15 5.27 14.99 -4.12
C LEU A 15 6.33 14.65 -3.07
N ILE A 16 6.44 15.47 -2.02
CA ILE A 16 7.40 15.27 -0.94
C ILE A 16 7.16 13.91 -0.28
N GLY A 17 5.90 13.58 0.00
CA GLY A 17 5.51 12.32 0.58
C GLY A 17 5.96 11.12 -0.24
N SER A 18 5.72 11.15 -1.56
CA SER A 18 6.11 10.08 -2.48
C SER A 18 7.63 9.91 -2.57
N VAL A 19 8.39 11.01 -2.60
CA VAL A 19 9.86 10.97 -2.58
C VAL A 19 10.38 10.41 -1.26
N LEU A 20 9.83 10.85 -0.12
CA LEU A 20 10.23 10.35 1.20
C LEU A 20 9.89 8.87 1.37
N THR A 21 8.74 8.41 0.87
CA THR A 21 8.37 6.99 0.86
C THR A 21 9.33 6.18 0.00
N LEU A 22 9.69 6.66 -1.19
CA LEU A 22 10.63 5.96 -2.06
C LEU A 22 12.04 5.91 -1.46
N VAL A 23 12.61 7.05 -1.05
CA VAL A 23 13.96 7.11 -0.48
C VAL A 23 14.03 6.38 0.86
N GLY A 24 13.04 6.58 1.74
CA GLY A 24 12.97 5.91 3.04
C GLY A 24 12.69 4.41 2.94
N GLY A 25 11.91 3.98 1.94
CA GLY A 25 11.58 2.58 1.70
C GLY A 25 12.68 1.82 0.98
N PHE A 26 13.19 2.34 -0.14
CA PHE A 26 14.11 1.63 -1.04
C PHE A 26 15.54 1.50 -0.47
N VAL A 27 16.00 2.49 0.31
CA VAL A 27 17.29 2.41 1.04
C VAL A 27 17.28 1.29 2.11
N GLY A 28 16.11 0.80 2.50
CA GLY A 28 15.93 -0.28 3.48
C GLY A 28 15.93 -1.72 2.91
N VAL A 29 15.96 -1.92 1.59
CA VAL A 29 15.60 -3.20 0.93
C VAL A 29 16.75 -4.21 0.79
N ILE A 30 18.00 -3.88 1.17
CA ILE A 30 19.13 -4.82 1.11
C ILE A 30 19.82 -4.92 2.48
N PRO A 31 20.05 -6.10 3.13
CA PRO A 31 19.71 -7.49 2.78
C PRO A 31 19.04 -8.35 3.87
N TYR A 32 18.61 -7.86 5.04
CA TYR A 32 17.92 -8.71 6.03
C TYR A 32 16.79 -7.93 6.72
N VAL A 33 15.58 -7.97 6.16
CA VAL A 33 14.30 -7.77 6.87
C VAL A 33 14.26 -6.51 7.76
N ARG A 34 14.39 -5.30 7.18
CA ARG A 34 13.89 -4.05 7.80
C ARG A 34 12.44 -3.83 7.39
N VAL A 35 11.61 -4.79 7.77
CA VAL A 35 10.16 -4.81 7.55
C VAL A 35 9.57 -3.62 8.28
N PHE A 36 9.13 -2.61 7.52
CA PHE A 36 8.49 -1.38 8.01
C PHE A 36 9.42 -0.42 8.81
N MET A 37 9.16 0.89 8.73
CA MET A 37 9.64 1.91 9.68
C MET A 37 11.10 2.42 9.55
N GLY A 38 11.49 2.91 8.38
CA GLY A 38 12.22 4.17 8.43
C GLY A 38 11.23 5.24 8.93
N ALA A 39 11.52 6.00 9.99
CA ALA A 39 10.63 7.11 10.39
C ALA A 39 10.31 8.03 9.19
N LEU A 40 11.26 8.13 8.26
CA LEU A 40 11.12 8.84 7.00
C LEU A 40 10.04 8.29 6.08
N SER A 41 9.89 6.97 5.96
CA SER A 41 8.84 6.37 5.13
C SER A 41 7.46 6.53 5.75
N LEU A 42 7.35 6.48 7.09
CA LEU A 42 6.09 6.79 7.77
C LEU A 42 5.67 8.24 7.57
N VAL A 43 6.61 9.19 7.69
CA VAL A 43 6.35 10.60 7.37
C VAL A 43 5.91 10.75 5.92
N GLY A 44 6.60 10.09 4.99
CA GLY A 44 6.23 10.10 3.56
C GLY A 44 4.80 9.63 3.32
N TRP A 45 4.42 8.49 3.90
CA TRP A 45 3.06 7.94 3.83
C TRP A 45 2.01 8.89 4.42
N VAL A 46 2.30 9.49 5.58
CA VAL A 46 1.38 10.46 6.21
C VAL A 46 1.19 11.68 5.31
N LEU A 47 2.25 12.21 4.68
CA LEU A 47 2.14 13.33 3.74
C LEU A 47 1.29 12.98 2.51
N VAL A 48 1.44 11.76 1.97
CA VAL A 48 0.57 11.27 0.89
C VAL A 48 -0.88 11.17 1.37
N LEU A 49 -1.14 10.61 2.55
CA LEU A 49 -2.49 10.57 3.14
C LEU A 49 -3.10 11.97 3.28
N VAL A 50 -2.33 12.94 3.77
CA VAL A 50 -2.78 14.33 3.92
C VAL A 50 -3.08 14.94 2.55
N ALA A 51 -2.25 14.69 1.53
CA ALA A 51 -2.51 15.13 0.17
C ALA A 51 -3.81 14.55 -0.41
N LEU A 52 -4.00 13.22 -0.30
CA LEU A 52 -5.21 12.55 -0.77
C LEU A 52 -6.47 13.04 -0.04
N ASN A 53 -6.37 13.26 1.28
CA ASN A 53 -7.46 13.83 2.07
C ASN A 53 -7.79 15.26 1.65
N GLY A 54 -6.77 16.11 1.45
CA GLY A 54 -6.96 17.49 1.02
C GLY A 54 -7.62 17.57 -0.36
N ILE A 55 -7.13 16.80 -1.34
CA ILE A 55 -7.71 16.74 -2.69
C ILE A 55 -9.14 16.21 -2.63
N GLY A 56 -9.37 15.12 -1.90
CA GLY A 56 -10.69 14.52 -1.79
C GLY A 56 -11.72 15.45 -1.13
N ASN A 57 -11.35 16.17 -0.06
CA ASN A 57 -12.23 17.14 0.58
C ASN A 57 -12.54 18.33 -0.35
N LYS A 58 -11.55 18.78 -1.12
CA LYS A 58 -11.66 19.88 -2.08
C LYS A 58 -12.51 19.53 -3.30
N LEU A 59 -12.48 18.28 -3.75
CA LEU A 59 -13.22 17.81 -4.93
C LEU A 59 -14.49 17.02 -4.58
N GLY A 60 -14.81 16.88 -3.29
CA GLY A 60 -16.00 16.17 -2.82
C GLY A 60 -15.97 14.65 -2.99
N ASP A 61 -14.78 14.05 -3.11
CA ASP A 61 -14.59 12.61 -3.29
C ASP A 61 -13.44 12.07 -2.40
N ASP A 62 -13.80 11.43 -1.30
CA ASP A 62 -12.86 10.92 -0.31
C ASP A 62 -12.36 9.49 -0.59
N ARG A 63 -12.74 8.89 -1.74
CA ARG A 63 -12.33 7.53 -2.12
C ARG A 63 -10.81 7.34 -2.12
N PRO A 64 -9.99 8.23 -2.72
CA PRO A 64 -8.53 8.05 -2.71
C PRO A 64 -7.94 7.94 -1.30
N PHE A 65 -8.36 8.83 -0.40
CA PHE A 65 -7.92 8.84 0.98
C PHE A 65 -8.34 7.56 1.72
N LYS A 66 -9.63 7.19 1.63
CA LYS A 66 -10.17 6.00 2.31
C LYS A 66 -9.46 4.74 1.87
N TYR A 67 -9.29 4.53 0.56
CA TYR A 67 -8.63 3.36 0.03
C TYR A 67 -7.16 3.30 0.42
N TYR A 68 -6.43 4.42 0.37
CA TYR A 68 -5.04 4.46 0.79
C TYR A 68 -4.88 4.19 2.30
N LEU A 69 -5.78 4.72 3.13
CA LEU A 69 -5.84 4.44 4.56
C LEU A 69 -6.17 2.97 4.84
N TYR A 70 -7.13 2.38 4.11
CA TYR A 70 -7.47 0.97 4.25
C TYR A 70 -6.31 0.05 3.84
N SER A 71 -5.57 0.39 2.79
CA SER A 71 -4.33 -0.32 2.45
C SER A 71 -3.38 -0.37 3.64
N PHE A 72 -3.10 0.80 4.24
CA PHE A 72 -2.21 0.91 5.38
C PHE A 72 -2.71 0.11 6.58
N LEU A 73 -3.99 0.26 6.96
CA LEU A 73 -4.56 -0.43 8.11
C LEU A 73 -4.60 -1.94 7.93
N VAL A 74 -4.99 -2.42 6.75
CA VAL A 74 -5.00 -3.86 6.42
C VAL A 74 -3.59 -4.42 6.48
N ALA A 75 -2.64 -3.76 5.82
CA ALA A 75 -1.24 -4.21 5.83
C ALA A 75 -0.68 -4.22 7.25
N PHE A 76 -0.87 -3.14 8.02
CA PHE A 76 -0.33 -3.02 9.37
C PHE A 76 -0.94 -4.04 10.35
N VAL A 77 -2.26 -4.06 10.47
CA VAL A 77 -2.95 -4.94 11.42
C VAL A 77 -2.83 -6.40 10.98
N GLY A 78 -3.02 -6.68 9.69
CA GLY A 78 -2.99 -8.04 9.18
C GLY A 78 -1.60 -8.67 9.23
N VAL A 79 -0.52 -7.90 9.01
CA VAL A 79 0.85 -8.41 9.18
C VAL A 79 1.11 -8.73 10.66
N ILE A 80 0.70 -7.88 11.60
CA ILE A 80 0.84 -8.17 13.04
C ILE A 80 0.15 -9.48 13.40
N VAL A 81 -1.10 -9.65 12.98
CA VAL A 81 -1.87 -10.87 13.24
C VAL A 81 -1.19 -12.10 12.62
N ALA A 82 -0.78 -12.01 11.35
CA ALA A 82 -0.11 -13.10 10.65
C ALA A 82 1.23 -13.49 11.32
N VAL A 83 2.03 -12.50 11.75
CA VAL A 83 3.28 -12.74 12.47
C VAL A 83 3.03 -13.46 13.80
N ILE A 84 1.97 -13.10 14.53
CA ILE A 84 1.60 -13.82 15.76
C ILE A 84 1.36 -15.30 15.46
N PHE A 85 0.57 -15.63 14.42
CA PHE A 85 0.34 -17.02 14.03
C PHE A 85 1.62 -17.73 13.62
N ILE A 86 2.48 -17.09 12.81
CA ILE A 86 3.76 -17.67 12.39
C ILE A 86 4.67 -17.95 13.60
N VAL A 87 4.78 -17.01 14.54
CA VAL A 87 5.59 -17.17 15.75
C VAL A 87 5.03 -18.28 16.65
N VAL A 88 3.72 -18.29 16.88
CA VAL A 88 3.07 -19.36 17.67
C VAL A 88 3.28 -20.72 17.02
N GLY A 89 3.14 -20.82 15.70
CA GLY A 89 3.40 -22.04 14.94
C GLY A 89 4.86 -22.49 15.06
N ALA A 90 5.82 -21.58 14.85
CA ALA A 90 7.25 -21.87 14.92
C ALA A 90 7.69 -22.32 16.33
N VAL A 91 7.22 -21.63 17.37
CA VAL A 91 7.48 -22.00 18.77
C VAL A 91 6.88 -23.37 19.09
N SER A 92 5.67 -23.64 18.63
CA SER A 92 5.00 -24.93 18.83
C SER A 92 5.77 -26.08 18.14
N ILE A 93 6.33 -25.85 16.95
CA ILE A 93 7.18 -26.84 16.26
C ILE A 93 8.48 -27.10 17.03
N SER A 94 9.10 -26.05 17.58
CA SER A 94 10.37 -26.16 18.31
C SER A 94 10.28 -27.05 19.56
N SER A 95 9.08 -27.21 20.13
CA SER A 95 8.85 -28.13 21.25
C SER A 95 9.14 -29.60 20.92
N ALA A 96 8.92 -30.04 19.67
CA ALA A 96 9.26 -31.40 19.24
C ALA A 96 10.76 -31.61 19.05
N SER A 97 11.47 -30.59 18.55
CA SER A 97 12.94 -30.67 18.42
C SER A 97 13.64 -30.76 19.77
N MET A 98 13.03 -30.24 20.84
CA MET A 98 13.55 -30.40 22.21
C MET A 98 13.29 -31.79 22.80
N ALA A 99 12.39 -32.58 22.19
CA ALA A 99 12.01 -33.92 22.64
C ALA A 99 12.64 -35.05 21.80
N ASP A 100 13.59 -34.73 20.90
CA ASP A 100 14.19 -35.65 19.92
C ASP A 100 13.16 -36.45 19.10
N MET A 101 11.97 -35.86 18.89
CA MET A 101 10.87 -36.47 18.14
C MET A 101 10.66 -35.74 16.82
N SER A 102 10.13 -36.46 15.81
CA SER A 102 9.74 -35.80 14.56
C SER A 102 8.57 -34.83 14.81
N PRO A 103 8.50 -33.69 14.10
CA PRO A 103 7.41 -32.72 14.25
C PRO A 103 6.00 -33.30 14.05
N PHE A 104 5.89 -34.43 13.35
CA PHE A 104 4.62 -35.08 13.04
C PHE A 104 4.20 -36.14 14.06
N GLU A 105 5.11 -36.55 14.96
CA GLU A 105 4.84 -37.52 16.02
C GLU A 105 4.41 -36.86 17.33
N HIS A 106 4.77 -35.59 17.53
CA HIS A 106 4.37 -34.83 18.72
C HIS A 106 3.09 -34.02 18.42
N PRO A 107 1.95 -34.27 19.11
CA PRO A 107 0.68 -33.61 18.82
C PRO A 107 0.72 -32.08 18.81
N TRP A 108 1.54 -31.49 19.70
CA TRP A 108 1.71 -30.03 19.79
C TRP A 108 2.49 -29.45 18.60
N SER A 109 3.40 -30.24 18.02
CA SER A 109 4.20 -29.82 16.87
C SER A 109 3.40 -29.94 15.56
N THR A 110 2.59 -30.99 15.41
CA THR A 110 1.62 -31.11 14.31
C THR A 110 0.63 -29.94 14.29
N PHE A 111 0.12 -29.52 15.46
CA PHE A 111 -0.68 -28.31 15.59
C PHE A 111 0.11 -27.06 15.15
N GLY A 112 1.37 -26.96 15.58
CA GLY A 112 2.28 -25.88 15.19
C GLY A 112 2.48 -25.75 13.68
N VAL A 113 2.65 -26.86 12.97
CA VAL A 113 2.74 -26.88 11.50
C VAL A 113 1.47 -26.32 10.85
N GLY A 114 0.29 -26.75 11.33
CA GLY A 114 -0.99 -26.25 10.83
C GLY A 114 -1.16 -24.74 11.05
N VAL A 115 -0.80 -24.26 12.25
CA VAL A 115 -0.83 -22.84 12.59
C VAL A 115 0.15 -22.02 11.76
N LEU A 116 1.35 -22.54 11.50
CA LEU A 116 2.36 -21.87 10.69
C LEU A 116 1.90 -21.73 9.23
N ILE A 117 1.35 -22.80 8.64
CA ILE A 117 0.79 -22.77 7.28
C ILE A 117 -0.36 -21.77 7.20
N PHE A 118 -1.28 -21.80 8.17
CA PHE A 118 -2.39 -20.85 8.24
C PHE A 118 -1.88 -19.39 8.35
N GLY A 119 -0.91 -19.14 9.24
CA GLY A 119 -0.31 -17.82 9.39
C GLY A 119 0.36 -17.32 8.10
N PHE A 120 1.01 -18.21 7.36
CA PHE A 120 1.62 -17.87 6.07
C PHE A 120 0.57 -17.57 4.98
N ILE A 121 -0.50 -18.36 4.89
CA ILE A 121 -1.61 -18.10 3.96
C ILE A 121 -2.27 -16.75 4.30
N LEU A 122 -2.52 -16.49 5.58
CA LEU A 122 -3.08 -15.23 6.06
C LEU A 122 -2.17 -14.05 5.73
N PHE A 123 -0.85 -14.20 5.91
CA PHE A 123 0.14 -13.19 5.54
C PHE A 123 0.03 -12.81 4.07
N ILE A 124 0.02 -13.79 3.16
CA ILE A 124 -0.12 -13.55 1.72
C ILE A 124 -1.46 -12.90 1.39
N ALA A 125 -2.57 -13.37 1.99
CA ALA A 125 -3.90 -12.81 1.75
C ALA A 125 -4.00 -11.34 2.17
N VAL A 126 -3.46 -10.98 3.33
CA VAL A 126 -3.41 -9.60 3.82
C VAL A 126 -2.59 -8.70 2.89
N LEU A 127 -1.43 -9.17 2.42
CA LEU A 127 -0.59 -8.40 1.50
C LEU A 127 -1.32 -8.10 0.18
N ILE A 128 -1.98 -9.10 -0.39
CA ILE A 128 -2.77 -8.94 -1.62
C ILE A 128 -3.91 -7.93 -1.40
N LEU A 129 -4.60 -8.02 -0.25
CA LEU A 129 -5.70 -7.12 0.08
C LEU A 129 -5.23 -5.68 0.31
N GLY A 130 -4.09 -5.48 0.97
CA GLY A 130 -3.48 -4.15 1.14
C GLY A 130 -3.14 -3.52 -0.21
N VAL A 131 -2.44 -4.26 -1.08
CA VAL A 131 -2.10 -3.81 -2.43
C VAL A 131 -3.34 -3.51 -3.27
N TYR A 132 -4.41 -4.30 -3.11
CA TYR A 132 -5.67 -4.06 -3.79
C TYR A 132 -6.27 -2.70 -3.41
N PHE A 133 -6.32 -2.38 -2.12
CA PHE A 133 -6.81 -1.07 -1.68
C PHE A 133 -5.92 0.07 -2.16
N GLU A 134 -4.60 -0.10 -2.15
CA GLU A 134 -3.70 0.93 -2.66
C GLU A 134 -3.88 1.15 -4.18
N LYS A 135 -4.05 0.07 -4.95
CA LYS A 135 -4.44 0.15 -6.37
C LYS A 135 -5.73 0.96 -6.53
N GLN A 136 -6.76 0.69 -5.73
CA GLN A 136 -8.03 1.43 -5.77
C GLN A 136 -7.84 2.92 -5.45
N ALA A 137 -6.94 3.27 -4.54
CA ALA A 137 -6.64 4.66 -4.22
C ALA A 137 -6.08 5.43 -5.44
N TRP A 138 -5.16 4.80 -6.16
CA TRP A 138 -4.55 5.39 -7.35
C TRP A 138 -5.49 5.43 -8.56
N GLU A 139 -6.34 4.40 -8.74
CA GLU A 139 -7.41 4.46 -9.75
C GLU A 139 -8.42 5.57 -9.45
N ALA A 140 -8.81 5.74 -8.19
CA ALA A 140 -9.69 6.84 -7.80
C ALA A 140 -9.03 8.22 -8.03
N MET A 141 -7.72 8.36 -7.78
CA MET A 141 -6.99 9.60 -8.12
C MET A 141 -6.98 9.88 -9.62
N TYR A 142 -6.81 8.85 -10.45
CA TYR A 142 -6.90 9.00 -11.90
C TYR A 142 -8.30 9.45 -12.34
N GLU A 143 -9.35 8.84 -11.81
CA GLU A 143 -10.74 9.23 -12.09
C GLU A 143 -11.02 10.68 -11.67
N LEU A 144 -10.45 11.11 -10.53
CA LEU A 144 -10.72 12.41 -9.94
C LEU A 144 -9.93 13.55 -10.58
N THR A 145 -8.71 13.27 -11.07
CA THR A 145 -7.77 14.30 -11.55
C THR A 145 -7.48 14.22 -13.04
N GLY A 146 -7.82 13.10 -13.71
CA GLY A 146 -7.50 12.84 -15.12
C GLY A 146 -6.01 12.57 -15.41
N VAL A 147 -5.13 12.60 -14.39
CA VAL A 147 -3.69 12.42 -14.55
C VAL A 147 -3.36 10.93 -14.74
N LYS A 148 -3.01 10.55 -15.97
CA LYS A 148 -2.81 9.15 -16.40
C LYS A 148 -1.76 8.40 -15.59
N GLU A 149 -0.78 9.10 -15.04
CA GLU A 149 0.30 8.51 -14.27
C GLU A 149 -0.19 7.85 -12.98
N PHE A 150 -1.28 8.32 -12.37
CA PHE A 150 -1.90 7.60 -11.25
C PHE A 150 -2.42 6.21 -11.67
N HIS A 151 -2.98 6.10 -12.87
CA HIS A 151 -3.41 4.82 -13.41
C HIS A 151 -2.22 3.89 -13.71
N GLU A 152 -1.11 4.44 -14.21
CA GLU A 152 0.12 3.68 -14.39
C GLU A 152 0.72 3.24 -13.04
N THR A 153 0.71 4.09 -12.00
CA THR A 153 1.06 3.69 -10.63
C THR A 153 0.24 2.47 -10.19
N ALA A 154 -1.08 2.51 -10.37
CA ALA A 154 -1.97 1.41 -9.99
C ALA A 154 -1.62 0.09 -10.70
N LYS A 155 -1.34 0.15 -12.01
CA LYS A 155 -0.95 -1.00 -12.84
C LYS A 155 0.37 -1.62 -12.40
N TRP A 156 1.42 -0.81 -12.31
CA TRP A 156 2.76 -1.28 -11.97
C TRP A 156 2.83 -1.77 -10.52
N LEU A 157 2.09 -1.14 -9.61
CA LEU A 157 1.95 -1.59 -8.23
C LEU A 157 1.34 -3.00 -8.18
N TRP A 158 0.23 -3.22 -8.89
CA TRP A 158 -0.47 -4.50 -8.90
C TRP A 158 0.39 -5.64 -9.45
N TRP A 159 0.99 -5.43 -10.63
CA TRP A 159 1.86 -6.43 -11.24
C TRP A 159 3.18 -6.62 -10.49
N GLY A 160 3.71 -5.55 -9.90
CA GLY A 160 4.92 -5.60 -9.09
C GLY A 160 4.73 -6.41 -7.82
N ALA A 161 3.62 -6.22 -7.11
CA ALA A 161 3.30 -7.03 -5.95
C ALA A 161 3.14 -8.52 -6.29
N LEU A 162 2.44 -8.83 -7.39
CA LEU A 162 2.20 -10.21 -7.81
C LEU A 162 3.49 -10.95 -8.21
N THR A 163 4.44 -10.23 -8.82
CA THR A 163 5.70 -10.79 -9.32
C THR A 163 6.88 -10.59 -8.36
N ALA A 164 6.65 -10.04 -7.16
CA ALA A 164 7.69 -9.74 -6.18
C ALA A 164 8.48 -10.98 -5.75
N ILE A 165 7.84 -12.16 -5.80
CA ILE A 165 8.45 -13.46 -5.49
C ILE A 165 9.68 -13.75 -6.38
N ILE A 166 9.70 -13.25 -7.62
CA ILE A 166 10.73 -13.56 -8.63
C ILE A 166 11.78 -12.43 -8.73
N LEU A 167 11.87 -11.52 -7.74
CA LEU A 167 12.68 -10.29 -7.74
C LEU A 167 12.30 -9.26 -8.82
N VAL A 168 11.81 -9.68 -9.99
CA VAL A 168 11.31 -8.81 -11.07
C VAL A 168 10.24 -7.87 -10.55
N GLY A 169 9.38 -8.33 -9.63
CA GLY A 169 8.37 -7.47 -9.04
C GLY A 169 8.93 -6.30 -8.23
N LEU A 170 10.13 -6.40 -7.64
CA LEU A 170 10.76 -5.27 -6.96
C LEU A 170 11.09 -4.13 -7.94
N LEU A 171 11.50 -4.46 -9.17
CA LEU A 171 11.72 -3.46 -10.22
C LEU A 171 10.40 -2.81 -10.64
N LEU A 172 9.33 -3.59 -10.76
CA LEU A 172 8.01 -3.04 -11.10
C LEU A 172 7.44 -2.14 -10.00
N LEU A 173 7.66 -2.48 -8.72
CA LEU A 173 7.28 -1.64 -7.58
C LEU A 173 8.09 -0.33 -7.54
N LEU A 174 9.38 -0.38 -7.92
CA LEU A 174 10.18 0.82 -8.10
C LEU A 174 9.61 1.70 -9.22
N ILE A 175 9.25 1.10 -10.36
CA ILE A 175 8.60 1.80 -11.47
C ILE A 175 7.27 2.44 -11.01
N ALA A 176 6.45 1.73 -10.23
CA ALA A 176 5.20 2.25 -9.68
C ALA A 176 5.44 3.49 -8.80
N SER A 177 6.48 3.44 -7.96
CA SER A 177 6.87 4.55 -7.08
C SER A 177 7.33 5.78 -7.87
N ILE A 178 8.06 5.55 -8.97
CA ILE A 178 8.47 6.63 -9.90
C ILE A 178 7.24 7.25 -10.56
N TYR A 179 6.31 6.43 -11.06
CA TYR A 179 5.06 6.94 -11.63
C TYR A 179 4.22 7.71 -10.61
N GLN A 180 4.22 7.31 -9.33
CA GLN A 180 3.51 8.05 -8.29
C GLN A 180 4.08 9.46 -8.12
N ILE A 181 5.42 9.59 -8.11
CA ILE A 181 6.09 10.90 -8.07
C ILE A 181 5.72 11.72 -9.30
N ILE A 182 5.77 11.13 -10.49
CA ILE A 182 5.41 11.81 -11.74
C ILE A 182 3.93 12.22 -11.71
N ALA A 183 3.04 11.41 -11.15
CA ALA A 183 1.62 11.72 -11.06
C ALA A 183 1.35 12.97 -10.21
N PHE A 184 1.95 13.06 -9.02
CA PHE A 184 1.87 14.29 -8.23
C PHE A 184 2.63 15.45 -8.89
N ALA A 185 3.70 15.19 -9.65
CA ALA A 185 4.42 16.22 -10.39
C ALA A 185 3.57 16.79 -11.54
N ASN A 186 2.75 15.98 -12.21
CA ASN A 186 1.93 16.38 -13.35
C ASN A 186 0.54 16.89 -12.93
N LEU A 187 0.18 16.77 -11.66
CA LEU A 187 -1.06 17.33 -11.13
C LEU A 187 -1.07 18.85 -11.33
N PRO A 188 -2.12 19.44 -11.93
CA PRO A 188 -2.23 20.89 -12.07
C PRO A 188 -2.41 21.53 -10.68
N GLU A 189 -2.10 22.83 -10.58
CA GLU A 189 -2.24 23.55 -9.31
C GLU A 189 -3.67 23.94 -9.00
N GLU A 190 -4.51 24.05 -10.04
CA GLU A 190 -5.93 24.28 -9.94
C GLU A 190 -6.65 23.18 -10.73
N LEU A 191 -7.65 22.56 -10.12
CA LEU A 191 -8.53 21.62 -10.80
C LEU A 191 -9.90 22.26 -11.00
N GLU A 192 -10.51 22.02 -12.14
CA GLU A 192 -11.90 22.43 -12.36
C GLU A 192 -12.79 21.61 -11.44
N GLU A 193 -13.51 22.28 -10.55
CA GLU A 193 -14.62 21.68 -9.83
C GLU A 193 -15.65 21.27 -10.89
N GLY A 194 -15.87 19.97 -11.05
CA GLY A 194 -16.76 19.43 -12.06
C GLY A 194 -18.20 19.92 -11.87
N VAL A 195 -18.54 21.09 -12.42
CA VAL A 195 -19.93 21.48 -12.71
C VAL A 195 -20.34 20.76 -14.00
N GLU A 196 -20.42 19.43 -13.93
CA GLU A 196 -21.17 18.66 -14.92
C GLU A 196 -22.00 17.57 -14.22
N LYS A 197 -22.86 18.04 -13.30
CA LYS A 197 -24.11 17.35 -12.95
C LYS A 197 -25.29 18.27 -13.25
N PHE A 198 -25.43 18.74 -14.49
CA PHE A 198 -26.71 19.25 -14.99
C PHE A 198 -26.84 18.99 -16.50
N ASN A 199 -27.46 17.87 -16.86
CA ASN A 199 -28.40 17.90 -17.97
C ASN A 199 -29.67 17.11 -17.61
N PRO A 200 -30.62 17.72 -16.88
CA PRO A 200 -31.98 17.28 -16.97
C PRO A 200 -32.52 17.76 -18.32
N ILE A 201 -32.71 16.81 -19.23
CA ILE A 201 -33.57 16.93 -20.42
C ILE A 201 -32.95 17.73 -21.58
N VAL A 202 -32.40 16.99 -22.56
CA VAL A 202 -32.81 17.08 -23.98
C VAL A 202 -32.84 15.68 -24.57
#